data_AF-A0A4V3KBR5-F1
#
_entry.id   AF-A0A4V3KBR5-F1
#
_cell.length_a   1.000
_cell.length_b   1.000
_cell.length_c   1.000
_cell.angle_alpha   90.00
_cell.angle_beta   90.00
_cell.angle_gamma   90.00
#
_symmetry.space_group_name_H-M   'P 1'
#
loop_
_entity.id
_entity.type
_entity.pdbx_description
1 polymer ?
#
loop_
_entity_poly.entity_id
_entity_poly.type
_entity_poly.pdbx_seq_one_letter_code
_entity_poly.pdbx_strand_id
1 'polypeptide(L)'
;MFAATREDGLGGRLVAIVNAKCLADNLGCRFGFTWNGQSVADMQFHAVDRVDNVFSAGFIEKHWLGEEIDAARFSTLEGTCFTRRSLEAEAAQSDLQGWICNDFQILKSLRHGWFKARMPASKRARWRHEAFAALGFSAPVAAAIAAAKKRWASRPMAALHLRSGDIVYGPYRSRLEFGEKAIPAPLARAIVSKLASKGLATLLVGQDRAMLAYLKSETGAFLTEDFGANEFADGTLRAFFEMALMAQCRQIYAGSSVFATIASVMGGAPVLRPKALFNRHRAAGMILEELKARQSDYHPLEAAFGYQWAFYLLEDAISPAEAREILEKALALDPHNGAYALKIAASHFRDKNYSSGEAILRRFMTKEFDASGEVPTEIMKLLTSRSWRDFVMANDFDLYIAAGRASHAYAAACAAHILHAALGRTEAALAMAALSLQAEPANRLFQENELVIRSAITARRGPGAK
;
A
#
# COMPACT_ATOMS: atom_id res chain seq x y z
N MET A 1 16.81 17.85 16.86
CA MET A 1 16.19 16.56 17.29
C MET A 1 15.75 15.77 16.06
N PHE A 2 15.57 14.45 16.15
CA PHE A 2 14.82 13.69 15.14
C PHE A 2 13.46 13.27 15.70
N ALA A 3 12.39 13.59 14.97
CA ALA A 3 11.01 13.34 15.37
C ALA A 3 10.33 12.36 14.42
N ALA A 4 9.60 11.38 14.96
CA ALA A 4 8.68 10.55 14.19
C ALA A 4 7.25 11.04 14.41
N THR A 5 6.50 11.33 13.33
CA THR A 5 5.17 11.94 13.42
C THR A 5 4.09 11.25 12.57
N ARG A 6 4.33 10.00 12.16
CA ARG A 6 3.34 9.27 11.35
C ARG A 6 2.07 8.99 12.14
N GLU A 7 0.94 9.09 11.45
CA GLU A 7 -0.40 8.86 12.01
C GLU A 7 -1.05 7.57 11.49
N ASP A 8 -0.39 6.81 10.61
CA ASP A 8 -0.91 5.55 10.07
C ASP A 8 -0.95 4.42 11.12
N GLY A 9 -1.33 3.20 10.72
CA GLY A 9 -1.45 2.08 11.65
C GLY A 9 -0.15 1.72 12.38
N LEU A 10 -0.26 0.95 13.47
CA LEU A 10 0.82 0.59 14.41
C LEU A 10 2.19 0.32 13.76
N GLY A 11 2.23 -0.51 12.71
CA GLY A 11 3.48 -0.86 12.03
C GLY A 11 4.18 0.34 11.37
N GLY A 12 3.44 1.27 10.77
CA GLY A 12 4.00 2.46 10.13
C GLY A 12 4.60 3.43 11.15
N ARG A 13 3.88 3.68 12.25
CA ARG A 13 4.36 4.47 13.39
C ARG A 13 5.64 3.90 13.98
N LEU A 14 5.67 2.59 14.25
CA LEU A 14 6.86 1.93 14.78
C LEU A 14 8.05 2.02 13.81
N VAL A 15 7.85 1.92 12.48
CA VAL A 15 8.97 2.03 11.53
C VAL A 15 9.56 3.44 11.57
N ALA A 16 8.72 4.47 11.61
CA ALA A 16 9.18 5.85 11.73
C ALA A 16 9.93 6.09 13.05
N ILE A 17 9.37 5.61 14.17
CA ILE A 17 10.01 5.69 15.51
C ILE A 17 11.39 5.03 15.49
N VAL A 18 11.49 3.79 14.98
CA VAL A 18 12.78 3.08 14.89
C VAL A 18 13.77 3.84 14.01
N ASN A 19 13.33 4.35 12.85
CA ASN A 19 14.20 5.09 11.95
C ASN A 19 14.71 6.40 12.58
N ALA A 20 13.83 7.17 13.21
CA ALA A 20 14.17 8.41 13.88
C ALA A 20 15.10 8.18 15.07
N LYS A 21 14.81 7.16 15.90
CA LYS A 21 15.67 6.77 17.01
C LYS A 21 17.03 6.28 16.53
N CYS A 22 17.07 5.45 15.49
CA CYS A 22 18.31 5.01 14.86
C CYS A 22 19.16 6.19 14.39
N LEU A 23 18.57 7.20 13.75
CA LEU A 23 19.30 8.42 13.35
C LEU A 23 19.82 9.19 14.56
N ALA A 24 18.98 9.38 15.57
CA ALA A 24 19.33 10.09 16.79
C ALA A 24 20.51 9.44 17.52
N ASP A 25 20.44 8.13 17.75
CA ASP A 25 21.48 7.37 18.44
C ASP A 25 22.83 7.45 17.68
N ASN A 26 22.80 7.32 16.34
CA ASN A 26 24.01 7.31 15.52
C ASN A 26 24.62 8.70 15.29
N LEU A 27 23.83 9.77 15.41
CA LEU A 27 24.29 11.14 15.23
C LEU A 27 24.49 11.88 16.55
N GLY A 28 24.18 11.25 17.69
CA GLY A 28 24.27 11.87 19.01
C GLY A 28 23.24 12.98 19.21
N CYS A 29 22.06 12.86 18.58
CA CYS A 29 20.97 13.82 18.69
C CYS A 29 19.87 13.32 19.64
N ARG A 30 19.00 14.22 20.08
CA ARG A 30 17.77 13.83 20.79
C ARG A 30 16.78 13.16 19.83
N PHE A 31 16.07 12.17 20.34
CA PHE A 31 14.93 11.50 19.68
C PHE A 31 13.63 11.88 20.37
N GLY A 32 12.57 12.10 19.58
CA GLY A 32 11.20 12.17 20.07
C GLY A 32 10.19 11.61 19.08
N PHE A 33 8.95 11.41 19.52
CA PHE A 33 7.86 10.94 18.68
C PHE A 33 6.53 11.55 19.08
N THR A 34 5.62 11.71 18.12
CA THR A 34 4.21 11.96 18.42
C THR A 34 3.43 10.65 18.43
N TRP A 35 2.35 10.65 19.20
CA TRP A 35 1.43 9.53 19.25
C TRP A 35 0.03 10.02 19.57
N ASN A 36 -0.80 10.14 18.54
CA ASN A 36 -2.21 10.41 18.73
C ASN A 36 -2.92 9.08 19.05
N GLY A 37 -3.39 8.94 20.30
CA GLY A 37 -4.08 7.77 20.83
C GLY A 37 -5.60 7.82 20.62
N GLN A 38 -6.13 8.86 19.99
CA GLN A 38 -7.50 8.80 19.50
C GLN A 38 -7.55 7.69 18.44
N SER A 39 -8.39 6.68 18.69
CA SER A 39 -8.84 5.80 17.62
C SER A 39 -9.29 6.74 16.51
N VAL A 40 -8.56 6.79 15.39
CA VAL A 40 -9.04 7.52 14.22
C VAL A 40 -10.36 6.86 13.91
N ALA A 41 -11.47 7.52 14.26
CA ALA A 41 -12.82 6.95 14.24
C ALA A 41 -13.19 6.44 12.82
N ASP A 42 -12.43 6.90 11.82
CA ASP A 42 -12.57 6.58 10.41
C ASP A 42 -11.76 5.36 9.92
N MET A 43 -11.02 4.64 10.77
CA MET A 43 -10.19 3.52 10.29
C MET A 43 -10.43 2.21 11.03
N GLN A 44 -11.51 1.52 10.66
CA GLN A 44 -11.80 0.10 10.98
C GLN A 44 -10.58 -0.84 10.78
N PHE A 45 -9.60 -0.44 9.97
CA PHE A 45 -8.41 -1.23 9.62
C PHE A 45 -7.08 -0.75 10.24
N HIS A 46 -7.03 0.41 10.92
CA HIS A 46 -5.79 1.02 11.43
C HIS A 46 -5.89 1.53 12.88
N ALA A 47 -6.78 0.97 13.70
CA ALA A 47 -6.85 1.32 15.12
C ALA A 47 -5.49 1.16 15.82
N VAL A 48 -5.06 2.20 16.53
CA VAL A 48 -3.84 2.23 17.33
C VAL A 48 -4.24 2.59 18.75
N ASP A 49 -3.69 1.84 19.70
CA ASP A 49 -4.00 2.03 21.12
C ASP A 49 -3.32 3.28 21.70
N ARG A 50 -3.71 3.67 22.91
CA ARG A 50 -3.13 4.81 23.62
C ARG A 50 -1.64 4.60 23.89
N VAL A 51 -0.90 5.72 23.99
CA VAL A 51 0.56 5.70 24.13
C VAL A 51 1.04 4.96 25.39
N ASP A 52 0.29 5.07 26.49
CA ASP A 52 0.52 4.44 27.79
C ASP A 52 0.29 2.92 27.77
N ASN A 53 -0.52 2.43 26.84
CA ASN A 53 -0.70 0.99 26.63
C ASN A 53 0.48 0.39 25.84
N VAL A 54 1.19 1.18 25.03
CA VAL A 54 2.30 0.71 24.18
C VAL A 54 3.67 0.91 24.81
N PHE A 55 3.92 2.08 25.41
CA PHE A 55 5.22 2.47 25.94
C PHE A 55 5.20 2.61 27.46
N SER A 56 6.35 2.43 28.10
CA SER A 56 6.48 2.62 29.54
C SER A 56 6.48 4.11 29.91
N ALA A 57 6.05 4.44 31.12
CA ALA A 57 6.01 5.81 31.62
C ALA A 57 7.35 6.54 31.46
N GLY A 58 8.48 5.89 31.80
CA GLY A 58 9.81 6.49 31.64
C GLY A 58 10.24 6.71 30.18
N PHE A 59 9.73 5.91 29.24
CA PHE A 59 9.97 6.16 27.82
C PHE A 59 9.14 7.34 27.31
N ILE A 60 7.88 7.42 27.76
CA ILE A 60 6.96 8.50 27.43
C ILE A 60 7.51 9.83 27.95
N GLU A 61 7.84 9.93 29.23
CA GLU A 61 8.38 11.14 29.87
C GLU A 61 9.61 11.68 29.11
N LYS A 62 10.46 10.78 28.62
CA LYS A 62 11.72 11.14 27.97
C LYS A 62 11.59 11.51 26.49
N HIS A 63 10.65 10.91 25.77
CA HIS A 63 10.64 10.91 24.30
C HIS A 63 9.31 11.30 23.65
N TRP A 64 8.19 11.29 24.37
CA TRP A 64 6.91 11.65 23.80
C TRP A 64 6.79 13.17 23.67
N LEU A 65 6.47 13.64 22.47
CA LEU A 65 6.33 15.07 22.14
C LEU A 65 4.89 15.56 22.25
N GLY A 66 3.96 14.68 22.61
CA GLY A 66 2.52 14.92 22.58
C GLY A 66 1.82 14.22 21.41
N GLU A 67 0.55 14.54 21.22
CA GLU A 67 -0.26 13.98 20.12
C GLU A 67 0.19 14.54 18.76
N GLU A 68 0.63 15.80 18.74
CA GLU A 68 1.09 16.54 17.56
C GLU A 68 2.28 17.44 17.91
N ILE A 69 2.98 17.94 16.89
CA ILE A 69 4.01 18.98 17.02
C ILE A 69 3.73 20.12 16.05
N ASP A 70 4.25 21.31 16.35
CA ASP A 70 4.28 22.41 15.39
C ASP A 70 5.28 22.08 14.25
N ALA A 71 4.74 21.62 13.12
CA ALA A 71 5.52 21.22 11.96
C ALA A 71 6.35 22.38 11.36
N ALA A 72 5.97 23.65 11.57
CA ALA A 72 6.74 24.79 11.08
C ALA A 72 8.13 24.90 11.74
N ARG A 73 8.31 24.28 12.91
CA ARG A 73 9.58 24.24 13.65
C ARG A 73 10.48 23.08 13.24
N PHE A 74 10.06 22.26 12.30
CA PHE A 74 10.79 21.07 11.86
C PHE A 74 10.93 21.04 10.34
N SER A 75 12.14 20.73 9.86
CA SER A 75 12.35 20.37 8.46
C SER A 75 11.98 18.92 8.25
N THR A 76 11.60 18.52 7.02
CA THR A 76 11.27 17.12 6.72
C THR A 76 12.44 16.45 6.04
N LEU A 77 12.92 15.36 6.63
CA LEU A 77 13.92 14.52 6.00
C LEU A 77 13.22 13.46 5.14
N GLU A 78 13.27 13.69 3.84
CA GLU A 78 12.74 12.80 2.82
C GLU A 78 13.86 11.89 2.23
N GLY A 79 13.58 11.22 1.12
CA GLY A 79 14.54 10.41 0.37
C GLY A 79 15.79 11.16 -0.16
N THR A 80 15.95 12.45 0.14
CA THR A 80 17.11 13.26 -0.24
C THR A 80 18.32 12.94 0.61
N CYS A 81 19.49 12.77 -0.03
CA CYS A 81 20.70 12.40 0.69
C CYS A 81 21.18 13.50 1.63
N PHE A 82 21.56 13.14 2.86
CA PHE A 82 22.06 14.08 3.86
C PHE A 82 23.27 13.53 4.63
N THR A 83 24.01 14.43 5.29
CA THR A 83 25.12 14.14 6.19
C THR A 83 24.91 14.86 7.52
N ARG A 84 25.60 14.46 8.58
CA ARG A 84 25.59 15.22 9.85
C ARG A 84 25.91 16.70 9.63
N ARG A 85 26.97 16.99 8.86
CA ARG A 85 27.42 18.35 8.56
C ARG A 85 26.36 19.17 7.80
N SER A 86 25.60 18.57 6.88
CA SER A 86 24.56 19.30 6.17
C SER A 86 23.39 19.63 7.08
N LEU A 87 23.03 18.72 8.00
CA LEU A 87 22.00 18.99 9.01
C LEU A 87 22.46 20.08 10.00
N GLU A 88 23.71 20.03 10.45
CA GLU A 88 24.29 21.08 11.31
C GLU A 88 24.32 22.45 10.62
N ALA A 89 24.64 22.49 9.32
CA ALA A 89 24.61 23.72 8.54
C ALA A 89 23.19 24.29 8.38
N GLU A 90 22.20 23.44 8.11
CA GLU A 90 20.79 23.82 8.02
C GLU A 90 20.29 24.37 9.36
N ALA A 91 20.59 23.67 10.46
CA ALA A 91 20.22 24.10 11.81
C ALA A 91 20.90 25.41 12.24
N ALA A 92 22.08 25.74 11.69
CA ALA A 92 22.75 27.01 11.96
C ALA A 92 22.15 28.19 11.18
N GLN A 93 21.37 27.92 10.12
CA GLN A 93 20.78 28.91 9.24
C GLN A 93 19.27 29.10 9.48
N SER A 94 18.70 28.38 10.44
CA SER A 94 17.26 28.33 10.68
C SER A 94 16.94 28.14 12.17
N ASP A 95 15.75 28.56 12.59
CA ASP A 95 15.25 28.37 13.97
C ASP A 95 14.63 26.97 14.18
N LEU A 96 15.10 25.97 13.43
CA LEU A 96 14.57 24.62 13.47
C LEU A 96 14.90 23.92 14.79
N GLN A 97 13.91 23.24 15.36
CA GLN A 97 14.07 22.38 16.53
C GLN A 97 14.56 20.97 16.15
N GLY A 98 14.40 20.59 14.88
CA GLY A 98 14.82 19.29 14.40
C GLY A 98 14.24 18.91 13.05
N TRP A 99 14.19 17.61 12.83
CA TRP A 99 13.77 17.01 11.58
C TRP A 99 12.72 15.92 11.75
N ILE A 100 11.66 15.96 10.95
CA ILE A 100 10.64 14.91 10.85
C ILE A 100 11.18 13.76 9.97
N CYS A 101 11.05 12.53 10.47
CA CYS A 101 11.62 11.30 9.90
C CYS A 101 10.55 10.26 9.59
N ASN A 102 9.62 10.58 8.69
CA ASN A 102 8.48 9.72 8.36
C ASN A 102 8.72 8.78 7.16
N ASP A 103 9.82 8.98 6.41
CA ASP A 103 10.19 8.14 5.27
C ASP A 103 10.76 6.78 5.75
N PHE A 104 10.18 5.67 5.27
CA PHE A 104 10.63 4.32 5.60
C PHE A 104 12.03 3.99 5.08
N GLN A 105 12.52 4.72 4.09
CA GLN A 105 13.83 4.58 3.46
C GLN A 105 14.85 5.59 3.96
N ILE A 106 14.55 6.39 4.99
CA ILE A 106 15.39 7.53 5.38
C ILE A 106 16.86 7.17 5.67
N LEU A 107 17.12 5.98 6.20
CA LEU A 107 18.48 5.50 6.46
C LEU A 107 19.30 5.25 5.18
N LYS A 108 18.67 5.11 4.00
CA LYS A 108 19.38 5.03 2.72
C LYS A 108 19.93 6.39 2.29
N SER A 109 19.28 7.46 2.73
CA SER A 109 19.65 8.85 2.45
C SER A 109 20.86 9.31 3.27
N LEU A 110 21.07 8.73 4.46
CA LEU A 110 22.21 9.07 5.31
C LEU A 110 23.55 8.65 4.69
N ARG A 111 24.48 9.61 4.58
CA ARG A 111 25.87 9.42 4.12
C ARG A 111 26.88 9.73 5.23
N HIS A 112 27.99 8.99 5.26
CA HIS A 112 29.11 9.24 6.17
C HIS A 112 30.27 9.97 5.48
N GLY A 113 30.12 11.28 5.27
CA GLY A 113 31.21 12.13 4.77
C GLY A 113 31.53 11.99 3.28
N TRP A 114 32.59 12.69 2.84
CA TRP A 114 32.85 13.02 1.43
C TRP A 114 33.48 11.89 0.61
N PHE A 115 34.18 10.92 1.23
CA PHE A 115 35.04 10.00 0.49
C PHE A 115 34.62 8.52 0.41
N LYS A 116 33.52 8.09 1.04
CA LYS A 116 32.76 6.84 0.81
C LYS A 116 32.07 6.42 2.10
N ALA A 117 30.74 6.32 2.07
CA ALA A 117 30.03 5.11 2.50
C ALA A 117 28.53 5.29 2.26
N ARG A 118 28.02 4.67 1.18
CA ARG A 118 26.66 4.13 1.25
C ARG A 118 26.70 3.04 2.32
N MET A 119 25.90 3.16 3.36
CA MET A 119 25.87 2.13 4.40
C MET A 119 25.49 0.76 3.78
N PRO A 120 26.16 -0.34 4.15
CA PRO A 120 25.71 -1.67 3.79
C PRO A 120 24.31 -1.94 4.36
N ALA A 121 23.50 -2.73 3.65
CA ALA A 121 22.15 -3.07 4.10
C ALA A 121 22.16 -3.81 5.45
N SER A 122 23.15 -4.65 5.69
CA SER A 122 23.36 -5.37 6.95
C SER A 122 23.60 -4.45 8.14
N LYS A 123 24.40 -3.39 7.95
CA LYS A 123 24.67 -2.39 9.00
C LYS A 123 23.40 -1.62 9.39
N ARG A 124 22.63 -1.16 8.39
CA ARG A 124 21.33 -0.52 8.64
C ARG A 124 20.33 -1.44 9.34
N ALA A 125 20.30 -2.72 8.97
CA ALA A 125 19.43 -3.70 9.62
C ALA A 125 19.79 -3.85 11.11
N ARG A 126 21.09 -3.95 11.43
CA ARG A 126 21.59 -4.03 12.81
C ARG A 126 21.21 -2.81 13.63
N TRP A 127 21.44 -1.60 13.10
CA TRP A 127 21.08 -0.37 13.83
C TRP A 127 19.58 -0.25 14.09
N ARG A 128 18.73 -0.62 13.12
CA ARG A 128 17.28 -0.63 13.35
C ARG A 128 16.89 -1.65 14.42
N HIS A 129 17.52 -2.83 14.41
CA HIS A 129 17.31 -3.85 15.43
C HIS A 129 17.69 -3.35 16.83
N GLU A 130 18.86 -2.74 16.98
CA GLU A 130 19.34 -2.12 18.23
C GLU A 130 18.41 -0.97 18.68
N ALA A 131 18.01 -0.09 17.76
CA ALA A 131 17.10 1.00 18.05
C ALA A 131 15.72 0.50 18.52
N PHE A 132 15.18 -0.55 17.89
CA PHE A 132 13.94 -1.19 18.33
C PHE A 132 14.08 -1.81 19.72
N ALA A 133 15.17 -2.54 19.98
CA ALA A 133 15.42 -3.18 21.27
C ALA A 133 15.56 -2.15 22.42
N ALA A 134 15.97 -0.92 22.10
CA ALA A 134 16.09 0.19 23.04
C ALA A 134 14.79 1.00 23.20
N LEU A 135 13.68 0.61 22.56
CA LEU A 135 12.36 1.21 22.84
C LEU A 135 11.86 0.73 24.20
N GLY A 136 11.40 1.65 25.03
CA GLY A 136 10.83 1.33 26.34
C GLY A 136 9.36 0.98 26.21
N PHE A 137 9.06 -0.29 25.95
CA PHE A 137 7.69 -0.79 25.88
C PHE A 137 7.03 -0.89 27.26
N SER A 138 5.70 -0.80 27.30
CA SER A 138 4.90 -1.07 28.50
C SER A 138 5.12 -2.52 28.97
N ALA A 139 4.87 -2.80 30.26
CA ALA A 139 5.04 -4.15 30.80
C ALA A 139 4.19 -5.20 30.05
N PRO A 140 2.91 -4.95 29.70
CA PRO A 140 2.12 -5.88 28.88
C PRO A 140 2.72 -6.16 27.50
N VAL A 141 3.17 -5.13 26.77
CA VAL A 141 3.80 -5.32 25.46
C VAL A 141 5.11 -6.09 25.56
N ALA A 142 5.96 -5.75 26.54
CA ALA A 142 7.20 -6.47 26.79
C ALA A 142 6.94 -7.95 27.12
N ALA A 143 5.90 -8.24 27.92
CA ALA A 143 5.47 -9.61 28.23
C ALA A 143 4.99 -10.36 26.99
N ALA A 144 4.21 -9.74 26.10
CA ALA A 144 3.77 -10.34 24.84
C ALA A 144 4.97 -10.71 23.95
N ILE A 145 5.94 -9.80 23.77
CA ILE A 145 7.17 -10.06 23.00
C ILE A 145 7.98 -11.20 23.63
N ALA A 146 8.12 -11.23 24.96
CA ALA A 146 8.85 -12.28 25.67
C ALA A 146 8.15 -13.64 25.55
N ALA A 147 6.82 -13.67 25.64
CA ALA A 147 6.03 -14.88 25.52
C ALA A 147 6.21 -15.55 24.14
N ALA A 148 6.27 -14.77 23.06
CA ALA A 148 6.51 -15.30 21.71
C ALA A 148 7.87 -16.03 21.62
N LYS A 149 8.91 -15.47 22.22
CA LYS A 149 10.25 -16.09 22.29
C LYS A 149 10.22 -17.38 23.10
N LYS A 150 9.55 -17.37 24.26
CA LYS A 150 9.47 -18.55 25.14
C LYS A 150 8.72 -19.72 24.50
N ARG A 151 7.66 -19.43 23.74
CA ARG A 151 6.83 -20.46 23.08
C ARG A 151 7.44 -20.97 21.77
N TRP A 152 8.54 -20.40 21.32
CA TRP A 152 9.22 -20.82 20.09
C TRP A 152 10.00 -22.11 20.29
N ALA A 153 9.42 -23.24 19.89
CA ALA A 153 10.07 -24.54 19.93
C ALA A 153 10.85 -24.82 18.62
N SER A 154 12.14 -24.46 18.64
CA SER A 154 13.31 -25.07 17.96
C SER A 154 13.22 -25.75 16.58
N ARG A 155 12.32 -25.37 15.67
CA ARG A 155 12.38 -25.78 14.25
C ARG A 155 12.69 -24.63 13.29
N PRO A 156 13.42 -24.87 12.19
CA PRO A 156 13.60 -23.89 11.14
C PRO A 156 12.25 -23.55 10.45
N MET A 157 11.80 -22.31 10.59
CA MET A 157 10.57 -21.84 9.95
C MET A 157 10.81 -20.61 9.07
N ALA A 158 9.95 -20.44 8.08
CA ALA A 158 9.72 -19.16 7.42
C ALA A 158 8.32 -18.65 7.77
N ALA A 159 8.20 -17.34 8.00
CA ALA A 159 6.89 -16.72 8.11
C ALA A 159 6.37 -16.41 6.70
N LEU A 160 5.07 -16.62 6.47
CA LEU A 160 4.34 -16.14 5.30
C LEU A 160 3.26 -15.18 5.79
N HIS A 161 3.48 -13.89 5.55
CA HIS A 161 2.55 -12.84 5.95
C HIS A 161 1.58 -12.51 4.82
N LEU A 162 0.31 -12.84 5.05
CA LEU A 162 -0.82 -12.58 4.15
C LEU A 162 -1.57 -11.36 4.66
N ARG A 163 -1.15 -10.18 4.19
CA ARG A 163 -1.89 -8.93 4.42
C ARG A 163 -3.17 -8.96 3.62
N SER A 164 -4.31 -8.64 4.25
CA SER A 164 -5.59 -8.46 3.58
C SER A 164 -6.17 -7.09 3.95
N GLY A 165 -7.12 -7.03 4.89
CA GLY A 165 -7.69 -5.81 5.43
C GLY A 165 -8.14 -4.84 4.35
N ASP A 166 -7.72 -3.59 4.46
CA ASP A 166 -8.08 -2.50 3.55
C ASP A 166 -7.65 -2.72 2.08
N ILE A 167 -6.63 -3.56 1.84
CA ILE A 167 -6.08 -3.85 0.51
C ILE A 167 -6.93 -4.86 -0.27
N VAL A 168 -7.60 -5.79 0.41
CA VAL A 168 -8.44 -6.81 -0.24
C VAL A 168 -9.93 -6.56 -0.01
N TYR A 169 -10.29 -6.23 1.23
CA TYR A 169 -11.68 -6.06 1.66
C TYR A 169 -12.13 -4.59 1.69
N GLY A 170 -11.19 -3.65 1.71
CA GLY A 170 -11.48 -2.23 1.87
C GLY A 170 -11.40 -1.40 0.58
N PRO A 171 -11.38 -0.06 0.72
CA PRO A 171 -11.41 0.86 -0.41
C PRO A 171 -10.12 0.87 -1.24
N TYR A 172 -9.01 0.35 -0.70
CA TYR A 172 -7.75 0.33 -1.43
C TYR A 172 -7.63 -0.82 -2.45
N ARG A 173 -8.59 -1.75 -2.49
CA ARG A 173 -8.58 -2.87 -3.45
C ARG A 173 -8.70 -2.44 -4.91
N SER A 174 -9.32 -1.29 -5.17
CA SER A 174 -9.42 -0.70 -6.52
C SER A 174 -8.17 0.07 -6.93
N ARG A 175 -7.21 0.29 -6.02
CA ARG A 175 -5.94 0.96 -6.31
C ARG A 175 -4.87 -0.08 -6.63
N LEU A 176 -4.71 -0.36 -7.94
CA LEU A 176 -3.86 -1.43 -8.44
C LEU A 176 -2.41 -1.35 -7.91
N GLU A 177 -1.87 -0.16 -7.60
CA GLU A 177 -0.51 -0.01 -7.06
C GLU A 177 -0.34 -0.62 -5.66
N PHE A 178 -1.44 -0.80 -4.92
CA PHE A 178 -1.40 -1.47 -3.62
C PHE A 178 -1.40 -2.99 -3.74
N GLY A 179 -1.52 -3.56 -4.95
CA GLY A 179 -1.40 -5.01 -5.17
C GLY A 179 -0.09 -5.61 -4.65
N GLU A 180 1.02 -4.86 -4.69
CA GLU A 180 2.32 -5.34 -4.15
C GLU A 180 2.42 -5.32 -2.61
N LYS A 181 1.43 -4.73 -1.91
CA LYS A 181 1.38 -4.71 -0.44
C LYS A 181 1.01 -6.06 0.15
N ALA A 182 0.28 -6.87 -0.59
CA ALA A 182 -0.19 -8.19 -0.18
C ALA A 182 0.39 -9.30 -1.06
N ILE A 183 0.42 -10.51 -0.52
CA ILE A 183 0.60 -11.74 -1.30
C ILE A 183 -0.81 -12.30 -1.48
N PRO A 184 -1.27 -12.60 -2.71
CA PRO A 184 -2.61 -13.14 -2.91
C PRO A 184 -2.73 -14.52 -2.28
N ALA A 185 -3.82 -14.78 -1.55
CA ALA A 185 -4.05 -16.07 -0.89
C ALA A 185 -3.95 -17.29 -1.83
N PRO A 186 -4.38 -17.23 -3.11
CA PRO A 186 -4.18 -18.33 -4.06
C PRO A 186 -2.71 -18.74 -4.28
N LEU A 187 -1.73 -17.87 -4.03
CA LEU A 187 -0.31 -18.23 -4.16
C LEU A 187 0.24 -18.94 -2.90
N ALA A 188 -0.49 -18.91 -1.78
CA ALA A 188 0.03 -19.35 -0.49
C ALA A 188 0.40 -20.84 -0.46
N ARG A 189 -0.42 -21.73 -1.04
CA ARG A 189 -0.15 -23.18 -1.08
C ARG A 189 1.15 -23.49 -1.83
N ALA A 190 1.38 -22.84 -2.96
CA ALA A 190 2.62 -22.98 -3.72
C ALA A 190 3.84 -22.49 -2.92
N ILE A 191 3.71 -21.38 -2.19
CA ILE A 191 4.77 -20.88 -1.31
C ILE A 191 5.07 -21.88 -0.20
N VAL A 192 4.05 -22.38 0.52
CA VAL A 192 4.21 -23.35 1.62
C VAL A 192 4.91 -24.61 1.11
N SER A 193 4.45 -25.17 -0.02
CA SER A 193 5.07 -26.34 -0.66
C SER A 193 6.54 -26.09 -1.03
N LYS A 194 6.84 -24.91 -1.61
CA LYS A 194 8.21 -24.56 -1.97
C LYS A 194 9.10 -24.39 -0.75
N LEU A 195 8.59 -23.87 0.37
CA LEU A 195 9.34 -23.76 1.62
C LEU A 195 9.58 -25.13 2.26
N ALA A 196 8.57 -26.00 2.25
CA ALA A 196 8.70 -27.38 2.72
C ALA A 196 9.77 -28.14 1.93
N SER A 197 9.84 -27.97 0.60
CA SER A 197 10.90 -28.57 -0.24
C SER A 197 12.31 -28.07 0.11
N LYS A 198 12.44 -26.96 0.84
CA LYS A 198 13.70 -26.41 1.36
C LYS A 198 13.94 -26.77 2.83
N GLY A 199 13.15 -27.68 3.40
CA GLY A 199 13.24 -28.08 4.81
C GLY A 199 12.76 -27.01 5.80
N LEU A 200 11.90 -26.08 5.38
CA LEU A 200 11.34 -25.05 6.25
C LEU A 200 9.85 -25.28 6.48
N ALA A 201 9.43 -25.34 7.73
CA ALA A 201 8.02 -25.23 8.07
C ALA A 201 7.53 -23.78 7.85
N THR A 202 6.23 -23.59 7.63
CA THR A 202 5.65 -22.27 7.40
C THR A 202 4.78 -21.83 8.57
N LEU A 203 5.00 -20.60 9.06
CA LEU A 203 4.10 -19.90 9.98
C LEU A 203 3.27 -18.90 9.16
N LEU A 204 1.96 -19.07 9.09
CA LEU A 204 1.06 -18.13 8.43
C LEU A 204 0.65 -17.03 9.43
N VAL A 205 0.70 -15.78 8.97
CA VAL A 205 0.33 -14.60 9.77
C VAL A 205 -0.47 -13.63 8.93
N GLY A 206 -1.64 -13.22 9.39
CA GLY A 206 -2.55 -12.36 8.62
C GLY A 206 -3.79 -11.96 9.40
N GLN A 207 -4.60 -11.08 8.80
CA GLN A 207 -5.81 -10.54 9.45
C GLN A 207 -7.03 -11.45 9.24
N ASP A 208 -7.12 -12.13 8.08
CA ASP A 208 -8.23 -13.02 7.77
C ASP A 208 -8.02 -14.41 8.38
N ARG A 209 -8.66 -14.64 9.54
CA ARG A 209 -8.52 -15.89 10.29
C ARG A 209 -9.18 -17.08 9.61
N ALA A 210 -10.26 -16.87 8.86
CA ALA A 210 -10.94 -17.95 8.15
C ALA A 210 -10.08 -18.46 7.00
N MET A 211 -9.52 -17.55 6.19
CA MET A 211 -8.58 -17.89 5.12
C MET A 211 -7.32 -18.57 5.67
N LEU A 212 -6.78 -18.09 6.79
CA LEU A 212 -5.61 -18.72 7.43
C LEU A 212 -5.91 -20.14 7.93
N ALA A 213 -7.08 -20.36 8.54
CA ALA A 213 -7.51 -21.68 9.00
C ALA A 213 -7.68 -22.66 7.84
N TYR A 214 -8.28 -22.21 6.74
CA TYR A 214 -8.37 -22.99 5.49
C TYR A 214 -6.97 -23.32 4.95
N LEU A 215 -6.07 -22.34 4.84
CA LEU A 215 -4.72 -22.60 4.35
C LEU A 215 -3.94 -23.56 5.27
N LYS A 216 -4.15 -23.50 6.58
CA LYS A 216 -3.61 -24.49 7.51
C LYS A 216 -4.12 -25.89 7.19
N SER A 217 -5.44 -26.09 7.03
CA SER A 217 -5.99 -27.43 6.76
C SER A 217 -5.47 -28.00 5.45
N GLU A 218 -5.28 -27.16 4.43
CA GLU A 218 -4.82 -27.58 3.11
C GLU A 218 -3.31 -27.81 2.98
N THR A 219 -2.51 -27.32 3.93
CA THR A 219 -1.04 -27.31 3.77
C THR A 219 -0.26 -27.84 4.97
N GLY A 220 -0.89 -28.01 6.12
CA GLY A 220 -0.20 -28.35 7.37
C GLY A 220 0.70 -27.23 7.92
N ALA A 221 0.56 -26.00 7.41
CA ALA A 221 1.25 -24.85 7.97
C ALA A 221 0.75 -24.51 9.38
N PHE A 222 1.55 -23.77 10.13
CA PHE A 222 1.21 -23.33 11.48
C PHE A 222 0.55 -21.96 11.45
N LEU A 223 -0.30 -21.72 12.43
CA LEU A 223 -0.83 -20.39 12.71
C LEU A 223 -0.19 -19.82 13.97
N THR A 224 -0.34 -18.52 14.19
CA THR A 224 0.16 -17.87 15.41
C THR A 224 -0.58 -18.38 16.65
N GLU A 225 -1.81 -18.85 16.49
CA GLU A 225 -2.63 -19.49 17.50
C GLU A 225 -2.04 -20.81 18.02
N ASP A 226 -1.30 -21.55 17.19
CA ASP A 226 -0.57 -22.76 17.61
C ASP A 226 0.53 -22.46 18.63
N PHE A 227 0.88 -21.18 18.76
CA PHE A 227 1.86 -20.67 19.70
C PHE A 227 1.21 -19.79 20.78
N GLY A 228 -0.12 -19.77 20.90
CA GLY A 228 -0.81 -19.04 21.97
C GLY A 228 -1.19 -17.59 21.63
N ALA A 229 -1.31 -17.21 20.34
CA ALA A 229 -1.78 -15.87 19.98
C ALA A 229 -3.21 -15.57 20.48
N ASN A 230 -4.06 -16.58 20.62
CA ASN A 230 -5.42 -16.44 21.15
C ASN A 230 -5.49 -16.09 22.63
N GLU A 231 -4.38 -16.22 23.38
CA GLU A 231 -4.32 -15.80 24.78
C GLU A 231 -4.33 -14.26 24.93
N PHE A 232 -4.11 -13.53 23.84
CA PHE A 232 -4.13 -12.06 23.81
C PHE A 232 -5.44 -11.58 23.18
N ALA A 233 -6.42 -11.28 24.03
CA ALA A 233 -7.68 -10.66 23.60
C ALA A 233 -7.47 -9.23 23.06
N ASP A 234 -6.51 -8.51 23.63
CA ASP A 234 -6.12 -7.18 23.16
C ASP A 234 -5.41 -7.25 21.81
N GLY A 235 -5.90 -6.48 20.84
CA GLY A 235 -5.39 -6.49 19.46
C GLY A 235 -3.95 -5.98 19.35
N THR A 236 -3.54 -5.04 20.20
CA THR A 236 -2.19 -4.48 20.23
C THR A 236 -1.20 -5.51 20.77
N LEU A 237 -1.52 -6.15 21.90
CA LEU A 237 -0.70 -7.21 22.49
C LEU A 237 -0.58 -8.39 21.53
N ARG A 238 -1.68 -8.79 20.88
CA ARG A 238 -1.67 -9.84 19.85
C ARG A 238 -0.77 -9.45 18.67
N ALA A 239 -0.85 -8.21 18.18
CA ALA A 239 0.00 -7.74 17.10
C ALA A 239 1.49 -7.81 17.46
N PHE A 240 1.89 -7.34 18.66
CA PHE A 240 3.27 -7.45 19.13
C PHE A 240 3.73 -8.91 19.30
N PHE A 241 2.86 -9.77 19.82
CA PHE A 241 3.12 -11.21 19.94
C PHE A 241 3.36 -11.86 18.56
N GLU A 242 2.49 -11.59 17.57
CA GLU A 242 2.60 -12.12 16.22
C GLU A 242 3.85 -11.61 15.49
N MET A 243 4.16 -10.30 15.61
CA MET A 243 5.41 -9.75 15.08
C MET A 243 6.64 -10.40 15.72
N ALA A 244 6.59 -10.69 17.03
CA ALA A 244 7.67 -11.35 17.75
C ALA A 244 7.83 -12.83 17.35
N LEU A 245 6.75 -13.54 17.03
CA LEU A 245 6.83 -14.90 16.44
C LEU A 245 7.44 -14.88 15.05
N MET A 246 7.00 -13.96 14.18
CA MET A 246 7.60 -13.77 12.86
C MET A 246 9.10 -13.46 12.97
N ALA A 247 9.50 -12.68 13.98
CA ALA A 247 10.89 -12.34 14.26
C ALA A 247 11.75 -13.56 14.66
N GLN A 248 11.16 -14.67 15.11
CA GLN A 248 11.88 -15.92 15.37
C GLN A 248 12.10 -16.77 14.11
N CYS A 249 11.41 -16.46 13.01
CA CYS A 249 11.57 -17.18 11.75
C CYS A 249 12.90 -16.83 11.08
N ARG A 250 13.46 -17.77 10.31
CA ARG A 250 14.71 -17.58 9.55
C ARG A 250 14.58 -16.49 8.48
N GLN A 251 13.38 -16.37 7.91
CA GLN A 251 13.04 -15.40 6.87
C GLN A 251 11.53 -15.17 6.86
N ILE A 252 11.12 -14.01 6.34
CA ILE A 252 9.72 -13.59 6.26
C ILE A 252 9.37 -13.37 4.80
N TYR A 253 8.34 -14.04 4.27
CA TYR A 253 7.76 -13.75 2.97
C TYR A 253 6.55 -12.83 3.14
N ALA A 254 6.58 -11.68 2.50
CA ALA A 254 5.50 -10.70 2.57
C ALA A 254 5.43 -9.84 1.30
N GLY A 255 4.33 -9.11 1.12
CA GLY A 255 4.29 -7.93 0.27
C GLY A 255 5.06 -6.75 0.88
N SER A 256 4.68 -5.51 0.57
CA SER A 256 5.29 -4.29 1.16
C SER A 256 4.70 -3.92 2.52
N SER A 257 4.21 -4.90 3.27
CA SER A 257 3.61 -4.70 4.60
C SER A 257 4.63 -4.14 5.60
N VAL A 258 4.27 -3.02 6.22
CA VAL A 258 5.03 -2.41 7.34
C VAL A 258 5.04 -3.31 8.57
N PHE A 259 4.00 -4.13 8.77
CA PHE A 259 3.93 -5.12 9.85
C PHE A 259 5.07 -6.14 9.74
N ALA A 260 5.25 -6.73 8.55
CA ALA A 260 6.37 -7.64 8.27
C ALA A 260 7.74 -6.93 8.37
N THR A 261 7.78 -5.63 8.06
CA THR A 261 9.01 -4.83 8.20
C THR A 261 9.42 -4.67 9.67
N ILE A 262 8.46 -4.45 10.58
CA ILE A 262 8.75 -4.41 12.01
C ILE A 262 9.19 -5.76 12.54
N ALA A 263 8.51 -6.85 12.19
CA ALA A 263 8.94 -8.20 12.57
C ALA A 263 10.40 -8.49 12.12
N SER A 264 10.75 -8.06 10.90
CA SER A 264 12.12 -8.14 10.39
C SER A 264 13.12 -7.31 11.19
N VAL A 265 12.75 -6.09 11.57
CA VAL A 265 13.57 -5.24 12.46
C VAL A 265 13.75 -5.89 13.83
N MET A 266 12.68 -6.43 14.40
CA MET A 266 12.68 -7.11 15.71
C MET A 266 13.62 -8.31 15.74
N GLY A 267 13.64 -9.13 14.69
CA GLY A 267 14.41 -10.39 14.65
C GLY A 267 15.72 -10.32 13.88
N GLY A 268 15.98 -9.22 13.15
CA GLY A 268 17.07 -9.17 12.16
C GLY A 268 16.86 -10.09 10.95
N ALA A 269 15.69 -10.72 10.83
CA ALA A 269 15.36 -11.64 9.74
C ALA A 269 15.05 -10.88 8.44
N PRO A 270 15.44 -11.38 7.25
CA PRO A 270 15.14 -10.71 5.99
C PRO A 270 13.66 -10.84 5.60
N VAL A 271 13.08 -9.75 5.07
CA VAL A 271 11.80 -9.80 4.34
C VAL A 271 12.07 -10.06 2.86
N LEU A 272 11.51 -11.13 2.34
CA LEU A 272 11.60 -11.57 0.96
C LEU A 272 10.24 -11.42 0.27
N ARG A 273 10.28 -11.16 -1.03
CA ARG A 273 9.07 -11.10 -1.87
C ARG A 273 8.84 -12.47 -2.53
N PRO A 274 7.61 -12.77 -2.99
CA PRO A 274 7.34 -14.00 -3.74
C PRO A 274 8.28 -14.22 -4.94
N LYS A 275 8.79 -13.14 -5.55
CA LYS A 275 9.80 -13.20 -6.62
C LYS A 275 11.11 -13.92 -6.26
N ALA A 276 11.40 -14.08 -4.97
CA ALA A 276 12.54 -14.87 -4.50
C ALA A 276 12.31 -16.39 -4.59
N LEU A 277 11.06 -16.82 -4.81
CA LEU A 277 10.67 -18.22 -4.98
C LEU A 277 10.28 -18.54 -6.41
N PHE A 278 9.57 -17.63 -7.08
CA PHE A 278 8.99 -17.84 -8.40
C PHE A 278 9.18 -16.60 -9.27
N ASN A 279 9.50 -16.77 -10.55
CA ASN A 279 9.45 -15.63 -11.48
C ASN A 279 7.99 -15.19 -11.71
N ARG A 280 7.80 -14.02 -12.35
CA ARG A 280 6.47 -13.42 -12.58
C ARG A 280 5.51 -14.38 -13.28
N HIS A 281 5.91 -14.93 -14.43
CA HIS A 281 5.06 -15.87 -15.19
C HIS A 281 4.65 -17.10 -14.39
N ARG A 282 5.60 -17.72 -13.68
CA ARG A 282 5.32 -18.91 -12.87
C ARG A 282 4.38 -18.60 -11.71
N ALA A 283 4.56 -17.46 -11.04
CA ALA A 283 3.69 -17.05 -9.96
C ALA A 283 2.25 -16.79 -10.45
N ALA A 284 2.10 -16.11 -11.60
CA ALA A 284 0.80 -15.89 -12.21
C ALA A 284 0.13 -17.21 -12.64
N GLY A 285 0.88 -18.11 -13.29
CA GLY A 285 0.38 -19.44 -13.66
C GLY A 285 -0.14 -20.22 -12.45
N MET A 286 0.63 -20.27 -11.35
CA MET A 286 0.21 -20.93 -10.11
C MET A 286 -1.08 -20.35 -9.52
N ILE A 287 -1.26 -19.03 -9.59
CA ILE A 287 -2.48 -18.36 -9.12
C ILE A 287 -3.67 -18.74 -9.99
N LEU A 288 -3.52 -18.67 -11.32
CA LEU A 288 -4.59 -18.99 -12.26
C LEU A 288 -4.98 -20.49 -12.19
N GLU A 289 -4.00 -21.38 -12.01
CA GLU A 289 -4.23 -22.81 -11.80
C GLU A 289 -5.00 -23.08 -10.50
N GLU A 290 -4.59 -22.45 -9.39
CA GLU A 290 -5.28 -22.58 -8.11
C GLU A 290 -6.72 -22.05 -8.21
N LEU A 291 -6.93 -20.86 -8.78
CA LEU A 291 -8.27 -20.29 -8.94
C LEU A 291 -9.13 -21.13 -9.88
N LYS A 292 -8.58 -21.66 -10.98
CA LYS A 292 -9.33 -22.56 -11.87
C LYS A 292 -9.86 -23.79 -11.13
N ALA A 293 -9.10 -24.33 -10.18
CA ALA A 293 -9.49 -25.52 -9.44
C ALA A 293 -10.36 -25.23 -8.21
N ARG A 294 -10.14 -24.09 -7.54
CA ARG A 294 -10.58 -23.84 -6.15
C ARG A 294 -11.12 -22.44 -5.90
N GLN A 295 -11.56 -21.71 -6.93
CA GLN A 295 -12.10 -20.34 -6.77
C GLN A 295 -13.16 -20.24 -5.66
N SER A 296 -14.04 -21.25 -5.55
CA SER A 296 -15.12 -21.29 -4.56
C SER A 296 -14.66 -21.46 -3.11
N ASP A 297 -13.41 -21.90 -2.90
CA ASP A 297 -12.85 -22.13 -1.57
C ASP A 297 -12.36 -20.81 -0.94
N TYR A 298 -12.24 -19.76 -1.75
CA TYR A 298 -11.83 -18.43 -1.33
C TYR A 298 -13.02 -17.49 -1.20
N HIS A 299 -12.91 -16.52 -0.30
CA HIS A 299 -13.82 -15.38 -0.33
C HIS A 299 -13.78 -14.70 -1.72
N PRO A 300 -14.91 -14.25 -2.31
CA PRO A 300 -14.92 -13.67 -3.65
C PRO A 300 -13.88 -12.57 -3.86
N LEU A 301 -13.70 -11.68 -2.88
CA LEU A 301 -12.69 -10.60 -2.95
C LEU A 301 -11.24 -11.11 -2.91
N GLU A 302 -10.93 -12.19 -2.21
CA GLU A 302 -9.59 -12.81 -2.24
C GLU A 302 -9.32 -13.47 -3.60
N ALA A 303 -10.34 -14.12 -4.17
CA ALA A 303 -10.25 -14.68 -5.51
C ALA A 303 -10.11 -13.60 -6.60
N ALA A 304 -10.89 -12.52 -6.51
CA ALA A 304 -10.78 -11.36 -7.38
C ALA A 304 -9.37 -10.73 -7.29
N PHE A 305 -8.86 -10.56 -6.07
CA PHE A 305 -7.51 -10.05 -5.84
C PHE A 305 -6.44 -10.99 -6.42
N GLY A 306 -6.66 -12.31 -6.39
CA GLY A 306 -5.83 -13.30 -7.07
C GLY A 306 -5.75 -13.06 -8.58
N TYR A 307 -6.90 -12.91 -9.26
CA TYR A 307 -6.92 -12.57 -10.69
C TYR A 307 -6.29 -11.21 -10.98
N GLN A 308 -6.54 -10.18 -10.17
CA GLN A 308 -5.87 -8.88 -10.27
C GLN A 308 -4.36 -9.02 -10.21
N TRP A 309 -3.84 -9.81 -9.27
CA TRP A 309 -2.40 -9.99 -9.09
C TRP A 309 -1.78 -10.79 -10.24
N ALA A 310 -2.48 -11.80 -10.76
CA ALA A 310 -2.07 -12.53 -11.96
C ALA A 310 -2.01 -11.61 -13.19
N PHE A 311 -3.04 -10.78 -13.41
CA PHE A 311 -3.04 -9.76 -14.45
C PHE A 311 -1.86 -8.80 -14.28
N TYR A 312 -1.66 -8.22 -13.10
CA TYR A 312 -0.57 -7.28 -12.82
C TYR A 312 0.81 -7.86 -13.15
N LEU A 313 1.02 -9.16 -12.88
CA LEU A 313 2.28 -9.82 -13.19
C LEU A 313 2.51 -10.01 -14.70
N LEU A 314 1.43 -10.20 -15.44
CA LEU A 314 1.42 -10.60 -16.84
C LEU A 314 1.12 -9.47 -17.82
N GLU A 315 0.66 -8.31 -17.36
CA GLU A 315 0.07 -7.23 -18.17
C GLU A 315 0.86 -6.91 -19.46
N ASP A 316 2.18 -6.79 -19.37
CA ASP A 316 3.05 -6.44 -20.51
C ASP A 316 3.43 -7.63 -21.40
N ALA A 317 2.98 -8.84 -21.07
CA ALA A 317 3.45 -10.09 -21.67
C ALA A 317 2.32 -11.01 -22.17
N ILE A 318 1.07 -10.57 -22.09
CA ILE A 318 -0.10 -11.32 -22.59
C ILE A 318 -0.85 -10.50 -23.63
N SER A 319 -1.63 -11.19 -24.46
CA SER A 319 -2.49 -10.51 -25.43
C SER A 319 -3.60 -9.71 -24.74
N PRO A 320 -4.16 -8.69 -25.41
CA PRO A 320 -5.33 -7.98 -24.90
C PRO A 320 -6.52 -8.91 -24.59
N ALA A 321 -6.72 -9.96 -25.38
CA ALA A 321 -7.77 -10.96 -25.15
C ALA A 321 -7.57 -11.74 -23.84
N GLU A 322 -6.36 -12.24 -23.59
CA GLU A 322 -6.01 -12.92 -22.33
C GLU A 322 -6.14 -11.99 -21.12
N ALA A 323 -5.73 -10.72 -21.26
CA ALA A 323 -5.91 -9.72 -20.21
C ALA A 323 -7.39 -9.53 -19.85
N ARG A 324 -8.27 -9.47 -20.86
CA ARG A 324 -9.72 -9.37 -20.64
C ARG A 324 -10.28 -10.59 -19.93
N GLU A 325 -9.90 -11.80 -20.34
CA GLU A 325 -10.38 -13.04 -19.70
C GLU A 325 -10.07 -13.06 -18.19
N ILE A 326 -8.84 -12.65 -17.80
CA ILE A 326 -8.44 -12.59 -16.39
C ILE A 326 -9.24 -11.52 -15.64
N LEU A 327 -9.33 -10.32 -16.20
CA LEU A 327 -9.99 -9.17 -15.55
C LEU A 327 -11.51 -9.33 -15.48
N GLU A 328 -12.14 -9.98 -16.45
CA GLU A 328 -13.57 -10.28 -16.43
C GLU A 328 -13.92 -11.26 -15.31
N LYS A 329 -13.07 -12.26 -15.04
CA LYS A 329 -13.21 -13.15 -13.87
C LYS A 329 -13.05 -12.36 -12.57
N ALA A 330 -12.08 -11.44 -12.50
CA ALA A 330 -11.92 -10.56 -11.34
C ALA A 330 -13.17 -9.68 -11.12
N LEU A 331 -13.71 -9.09 -12.19
CA LEU A 331 -14.88 -8.21 -12.15
C LEU A 331 -16.16 -8.96 -11.80
N ALA A 332 -16.31 -10.22 -12.22
CA ALA A 332 -17.45 -11.05 -11.83
C ALA A 332 -17.48 -11.31 -10.31
N LEU A 333 -16.32 -11.37 -9.67
CA LEU A 333 -16.17 -11.60 -8.23
C LEU A 333 -16.19 -10.32 -7.39
N ASP A 334 -15.76 -9.19 -7.96
CA ASP A 334 -15.81 -7.86 -7.32
C ASP A 334 -16.36 -6.82 -8.31
N PRO A 335 -17.69 -6.79 -8.53
CA PRO A 335 -18.34 -5.95 -9.53
C PRO A 335 -18.28 -4.45 -9.22
N HIS A 336 -17.83 -4.07 -8.02
CA HIS A 336 -17.68 -2.68 -7.58
C HIS A 336 -16.27 -2.13 -7.82
N ASN A 337 -15.33 -2.94 -8.31
CA ASN A 337 -13.98 -2.49 -8.57
C ASN A 337 -13.84 -1.90 -9.99
N GLY A 338 -14.03 -0.59 -10.08
CA GLY A 338 -13.94 0.15 -11.34
C GLY A 338 -12.58 0.04 -12.05
N ALA A 339 -11.49 -0.33 -11.35
CA ALA A 339 -10.18 -0.48 -11.99
C ALA A 339 -10.17 -1.62 -13.01
N TYR A 340 -10.91 -2.71 -12.75
CA TYR A 340 -11.03 -3.80 -13.71
C TYR A 340 -11.75 -3.34 -14.96
N ALA A 341 -12.85 -2.60 -14.81
CA ALA A 341 -13.60 -2.05 -15.94
C ALA A 341 -12.75 -1.12 -16.81
N LEU A 342 -11.97 -0.24 -16.18
CA LEU A 342 -11.02 0.63 -16.89
C LEU A 342 -9.96 -0.18 -17.65
N LYS A 343 -9.37 -1.21 -17.03
CA LYS A 343 -8.36 -2.05 -17.70
C LYS A 343 -8.96 -2.91 -18.84
N ILE A 344 -10.19 -3.40 -18.69
CA ILE A 344 -10.90 -4.12 -19.78
C ILE A 344 -11.20 -3.17 -20.94
N ALA A 345 -11.68 -1.95 -20.67
CA ALA A 345 -11.92 -0.94 -21.70
C ALA A 345 -10.63 -0.55 -22.43
N ALA A 346 -9.54 -0.28 -21.69
CA ALA A 346 -8.22 -0.02 -22.25
C ALA A 346 -7.72 -1.18 -23.13
N SER A 347 -7.94 -2.43 -22.69
CA SER A 347 -7.61 -3.61 -23.48
C SER A 347 -8.36 -3.65 -24.82
N HIS A 348 -9.66 -3.33 -24.84
CA HIS A 348 -10.42 -3.21 -26.09
C HIS A 348 -9.90 -2.08 -27.00
N PHE A 349 -9.55 -0.94 -26.42
CA PHE A 349 -9.00 0.21 -27.16
C PHE A 349 -7.65 -0.11 -27.79
N ARG A 350 -6.82 -0.94 -27.15
CA ARG A 350 -5.55 -1.42 -27.70
C ARG A 350 -5.75 -2.21 -29.00
N ASP A 351 -6.84 -2.97 -29.10
CA ASP A 351 -7.25 -3.70 -30.31
C ASP A 351 -8.03 -2.83 -31.32
N LYS A 352 -8.17 -1.51 -31.07
CA LYS A 352 -9.05 -0.59 -31.80
C LYS A 352 -10.53 -1.02 -31.81
N ASN A 353 -10.93 -1.94 -30.94
CA ASN A 353 -12.34 -2.27 -30.72
C ASN A 353 -12.96 -1.25 -29.77
N TYR A 354 -13.05 -0.01 -30.24
CA TYR A 354 -13.51 1.10 -29.43
C TYR A 354 -14.97 0.93 -28.98
N SER A 355 -15.82 0.35 -29.81
CA SER A 355 -17.24 0.11 -29.48
C SER A 355 -17.41 -0.78 -28.23
N SER A 356 -16.62 -1.84 -28.09
CA SER A 356 -16.71 -2.70 -26.89
C SER A 356 -16.20 -2.00 -25.64
N GLY A 357 -15.09 -1.26 -25.73
CA GLY A 357 -14.59 -0.48 -24.58
C GLY A 357 -15.55 0.63 -24.17
N GLU A 358 -16.14 1.32 -25.14
CA GLU A 358 -17.17 2.35 -24.96
C GLU A 358 -18.40 1.81 -24.22
N ALA A 359 -18.87 0.61 -24.57
CA ALA A 359 -20.00 -0.01 -23.90
C ALA A 359 -19.73 -0.28 -22.41
N ILE A 360 -18.49 -0.64 -22.06
CA ILE A 360 -18.07 -0.82 -20.66
C ILE A 360 -18.10 0.51 -19.92
N LEU A 361 -17.50 1.56 -20.49
CA LEU A 361 -17.47 2.88 -19.87
C LEU A 361 -18.89 3.43 -19.67
N ARG A 362 -19.74 3.32 -20.70
CA ARG A 362 -21.16 3.69 -20.63
C ARG A 362 -21.86 3.03 -19.44
N ARG A 363 -21.71 1.72 -19.29
CA ARG A 363 -22.36 0.95 -18.21
C ARG A 363 -21.98 1.47 -16.82
N PHE A 364 -20.69 1.70 -16.56
CA PHE A 364 -20.23 2.16 -15.25
C PHE A 364 -20.54 3.62 -15.01
N MET A 365 -20.20 4.49 -15.96
CA MET A 365 -20.36 5.93 -15.80
C MET A 365 -21.82 6.33 -15.65
N THR A 366 -22.73 5.75 -16.45
CA THR A 366 -24.17 6.03 -16.30
C THR A 366 -24.67 5.53 -14.95
N LYS A 367 -24.32 4.30 -14.54
CA LYS A 367 -24.76 3.77 -13.24
C LYS A 367 -24.28 4.63 -12.05
N GLU A 368 -23.03 5.08 -12.08
CA GLU A 368 -22.46 5.92 -11.02
C GLU A 368 -23.11 7.32 -11.02
N PHE A 369 -23.28 7.93 -12.18
CA PHE A 369 -23.92 9.24 -12.31
C PHE A 369 -25.41 9.21 -11.95
N ASP A 370 -26.14 8.16 -12.32
CA ASP A 370 -27.55 8.01 -11.92
C ASP A 370 -27.69 7.85 -10.40
N ALA A 371 -26.68 7.29 -9.73
CA ALA A 371 -26.68 7.08 -8.28
C ALA A 371 -26.32 8.34 -7.49
N SER A 372 -25.35 9.15 -7.95
CA SER A 372 -24.85 10.30 -7.18
C SER A 372 -25.14 11.68 -7.80
N GLY A 373 -25.35 11.74 -9.11
CA GLY A 373 -25.38 12.98 -9.88
C GLY A 373 -24.03 13.71 -9.96
N GLU A 374 -22.94 13.10 -9.47
CA GLU A 374 -21.63 13.74 -9.38
C GLU A 374 -20.76 13.53 -10.63
N VAL A 375 -20.05 14.58 -11.02
CA VAL A 375 -18.96 14.53 -12.00
C VAL A 375 -17.70 15.17 -11.39
N PRO A 376 -16.51 14.53 -11.47
CA PRO A 376 -16.25 13.23 -12.10
C PRO A 376 -16.96 12.07 -11.38
N THR A 377 -17.38 11.05 -12.13
CA THR A 377 -17.86 9.78 -11.56
C THR A 377 -16.71 9.04 -10.86
N GLU A 378 -17.02 8.03 -10.04
CA GLU A 378 -15.99 7.30 -9.28
C GLU A 378 -14.96 6.62 -10.19
N ILE A 379 -15.40 6.06 -11.32
CA ILE A 379 -14.50 5.45 -12.31
C ILE A 379 -13.61 6.51 -12.98
N MET A 380 -14.10 7.74 -13.19
CA MET A 380 -13.29 8.85 -13.70
C MET A 380 -12.27 9.32 -12.66
N LYS A 381 -12.67 9.48 -11.39
CA LYS A 381 -11.76 9.80 -10.27
C LYS A 381 -10.64 8.74 -10.16
N LEU A 382 -10.98 7.46 -10.33
CA LEU A 382 -10.04 6.35 -10.29
C LEU A 382 -9.05 6.37 -11.47
N LEU A 383 -9.52 6.69 -12.67
CA LEU A 383 -8.69 6.79 -13.88
C LEU A 383 -7.57 7.82 -13.70
N THR A 384 -7.83 8.92 -13.01
CA THR A 384 -6.82 9.95 -12.71
C THR A 384 -6.31 9.89 -11.27
N SER A 385 -6.43 8.74 -10.60
CA SER A 385 -5.91 8.58 -9.24
C SER A 385 -4.39 8.65 -9.22
N ARG A 386 -3.85 9.41 -8.26
CA ARG A 386 -2.40 9.58 -8.08
C ARG A 386 -1.87 8.61 -7.06
N SER A 387 -0.75 7.99 -7.41
CA SER A 387 0.16 7.38 -6.46
C SER A 387 1.24 8.40 -6.02
N TRP A 388 2.12 7.98 -5.12
CA TRP A 388 3.26 8.80 -4.69
C TRP A 388 4.31 9.07 -5.79
N ARG A 389 4.28 8.33 -6.92
CA ARG A 389 5.17 8.54 -8.07
C ARG A 389 4.50 9.24 -9.24
N ASP A 390 3.33 8.73 -9.64
CA ASP A 390 2.60 9.19 -10.81
C ASP A 390 1.14 8.68 -10.80
N PHE A 391 0.37 8.92 -11.85
CA PHE A 391 -0.96 8.35 -12.07
C PHE A 391 -0.92 6.84 -12.25
N VAL A 392 -1.84 6.14 -11.58
CA VAL A 392 -1.89 4.66 -11.57
C VAL A 392 -2.15 4.09 -12.97
N MET A 393 -2.96 4.78 -13.76
CA MET A 393 -3.39 4.38 -15.11
C MET A 393 -2.66 5.17 -16.23
N ALA A 394 -1.54 5.82 -15.93
CA ALA A 394 -0.84 6.70 -16.89
C ALA A 394 -0.55 6.02 -18.23
N ASN A 395 -0.14 4.75 -18.20
CA ASN A 395 0.19 3.97 -19.39
C ASN A 395 -0.99 3.72 -20.34
N ASP A 396 -2.23 3.90 -19.87
CA ASP A 396 -3.43 3.68 -20.68
C ASP A 396 -4.05 4.98 -21.20
N PHE A 397 -3.60 6.16 -20.74
CA PHE A 397 -4.23 7.46 -21.09
C PHE A 397 -4.36 7.69 -22.59
N ASP A 398 -3.32 7.38 -23.36
CA ASP A 398 -3.34 7.56 -24.81
C ASP A 398 -4.39 6.69 -25.51
N LEU A 399 -4.73 5.53 -24.93
CA LEU A 399 -5.79 4.65 -25.46
C LEU A 399 -7.16 5.30 -25.33
N TYR A 400 -7.45 5.93 -24.19
CA TYR A 400 -8.70 6.68 -23.98
C TYR A 400 -8.79 7.90 -24.88
N ILE A 401 -7.69 8.66 -25.01
CA ILE A 401 -7.62 9.83 -25.90
C ILE A 401 -7.83 9.40 -27.36
N ALA A 402 -7.24 8.30 -27.79
CA ALA A 402 -7.43 7.77 -29.14
C ALA A 402 -8.88 7.34 -29.41
N ALA A 403 -9.51 6.62 -28.47
CA ALA A 403 -10.91 6.23 -28.55
C ALA A 403 -11.85 7.45 -28.58
N GLY A 404 -11.59 8.47 -27.76
CA GLY A 404 -12.36 9.72 -27.78
C GLY A 404 -12.25 10.47 -29.11
N ARG A 405 -11.05 10.52 -29.71
CA ARG A 405 -10.84 11.09 -31.06
C ARG A 405 -11.56 10.31 -32.16
N ALA A 406 -11.81 9.03 -31.95
CA ALA A 406 -12.61 8.18 -32.83
C ALA A 406 -14.13 8.33 -32.58
N SER A 407 -14.57 9.42 -31.95
CA SER A 407 -15.98 9.77 -31.73
C SER A 407 -16.75 8.83 -30.79
N HIS A 408 -16.06 8.19 -29.85
CA HIS A 408 -16.69 7.43 -28.77
C HIS A 408 -16.92 8.34 -27.55
N ALA A 409 -18.18 8.61 -27.22
CA ALA A 409 -18.60 9.70 -26.35
C ALA A 409 -18.13 9.55 -24.89
N TYR A 410 -18.28 8.37 -24.31
CA TYR A 410 -17.86 8.09 -22.95
C TYR A 410 -16.33 8.05 -22.84
N ALA A 411 -15.65 7.48 -23.83
CA ALA A 411 -14.19 7.57 -23.94
C ALA A 411 -13.71 9.02 -24.08
N ALA A 412 -14.42 9.87 -24.84
CA ALA A 412 -14.13 11.29 -24.96
C ALA A 412 -14.34 12.04 -23.62
N ALA A 413 -15.39 11.72 -22.86
CA ALA A 413 -15.60 12.27 -21.52
C ALA A 413 -14.48 11.87 -20.54
N CYS A 414 -14.04 10.61 -20.55
CA CYS A 414 -12.86 10.16 -19.80
C CYS A 414 -11.57 10.87 -20.25
N ALA A 415 -11.36 11.02 -21.56
CA ALA A 415 -10.21 11.71 -22.13
C ALA A 415 -10.18 13.19 -21.73
N ALA A 416 -11.33 13.87 -21.72
CA ALA A 416 -11.47 15.24 -21.23
C ALA A 416 -11.02 15.33 -19.76
N HIS A 417 -11.47 14.39 -18.92
CA HIS A 417 -11.08 14.34 -17.52
C HIS A 417 -9.58 14.07 -17.34
N ILE A 418 -8.99 13.12 -18.07
CA ILE A 418 -7.54 12.87 -18.07
C ILE A 418 -6.77 14.16 -18.43
N LEU A 419 -7.13 14.79 -19.54
CA LEU A 419 -6.45 15.99 -20.03
C LEU A 419 -6.53 17.13 -19.02
N HIS A 420 -7.67 17.30 -18.35
CA HIS A 420 -7.87 18.34 -17.36
C HIS A 420 -7.19 18.01 -16.02
N ALA A 421 -7.60 16.91 -15.38
CA ALA A 421 -7.25 16.58 -14.00
C ALA A 421 -5.85 16.00 -13.86
N ALA A 422 -5.40 15.21 -14.84
CA ALA A 422 -4.08 14.58 -14.79
C ALA A 422 -3.00 15.39 -15.49
N LEU A 423 -3.30 15.92 -16.69
CA LEU A 423 -2.30 16.53 -17.56
C LEU A 423 -2.31 18.06 -17.58
N GLY A 424 -3.32 18.71 -16.97
CA GLY A 424 -3.44 20.18 -16.93
C GLY A 424 -3.64 20.85 -18.30
N ARG A 425 -4.04 20.09 -19.33
CA ARG A 425 -4.21 20.54 -20.73
C ARG A 425 -5.66 20.96 -20.99
N THR A 426 -6.05 22.11 -20.46
CA THR A 426 -7.46 22.51 -20.42
C THR A 426 -8.12 22.73 -21.78
N GLU A 427 -7.44 23.32 -22.75
CA GLU A 427 -8.02 23.51 -24.10
C GLU A 427 -8.29 22.18 -24.80
N ALA A 428 -7.34 21.24 -24.71
CA ALA A 428 -7.52 19.89 -25.23
C ALA A 428 -8.64 19.14 -24.48
N ALA A 429 -8.78 19.37 -23.19
CA ALA A 429 -9.87 18.80 -22.39
C ALA A 429 -11.25 19.31 -22.85
N LEU A 430 -11.39 20.62 -23.09
CA LEU A 430 -12.63 21.20 -23.63
C LEU A 430 -12.95 20.66 -25.04
N ALA A 431 -11.93 20.47 -25.89
CA ALA A 431 -12.14 19.85 -27.20
C ALA A 431 -12.69 18.42 -27.08
N MET A 432 -12.20 17.62 -26.14
CA MET A 432 -12.73 16.28 -25.87
C MET A 432 -14.14 16.31 -25.26
N ALA A 433 -14.41 17.23 -24.34
CA ALA A 433 -15.76 17.41 -23.78
C ALA A 433 -16.77 17.77 -24.89
N ALA A 434 -16.39 18.67 -25.80
CA ALA A 434 -17.20 19.00 -26.97
C ALA A 434 -17.47 17.79 -27.88
N LEU A 435 -16.50 16.89 -28.07
CA LEU A 435 -16.73 15.64 -28.82
C LEU A 435 -17.78 14.74 -28.15
N SER A 436 -17.74 14.61 -26.82
CA SER A 436 -18.75 13.84 -26.09
C SER A 436 -20.16 14.43 -26.23
N LEU A 437 -20.28 15.77 -26.17
CA LEU A 437 -21.54 16.49 -26.35
C LEU A 437 -22.03 16.48 -27.80
N GLN A 438 -21.14 16.52 -28.78
CA GLN A 438 -21.53 16.41 -30.18
C GLN A 438 -22.17 15.04 -30.48
N ALA A 439 -21.63 13.98 -29.85
CA ALA A 439 -22.16 12.64 -29.99
C ALA A 439 -23.50 12.46 -29.25
N GLU A 440 -23.64 13.00 -28.04
CA GLU A 440 -24.88 12.93 -27.25
C GLU A 440 -25.21 14.28 -26.55
N PRO A 441 -25.85 15.24 -27.25
CA PRO A 441 -26.02 16.61 -26.74
C PRO A 441 -26.89 16.72 -25.49
N ALA A 442 -27.83 15.79 -25.31
CA ALA A 442 -28.77 15.76 -24.18
C ALA A 442 -28.23 14.99 -22.96
N ASN A 443 -27.02 14.42 -23.04
CA ASN A 443 -26.47 13.62 -21.97
C ASN A 443 -25.98 14.52 -20.82
N ARG A 444 -26.69 14.49 -19.68
CA ARG A 444 -26.39 15.33 -18.52
C ARG A 444 -24.99 15.11 -17.96
N LEU A 445 -24.47 13.88 -17.98
CA LEU A 445 -23.11 13.60 -17.53
C LEU A 445 -22.09 14.42 -18.33
N PHE A 446 -22.24 14.48 -19.65
CA PHE A 446 -21.32 15.20 -20.53
C PHE A 446 -21.43 16.72 -20.35
N GLN A 447 -22.65 17.23 -20.13
CA GLN A 447 -22.89 18.65 -19.83
C GLN A 447 -22.19 19.06 -18.52
N GLU A 448 -22.37 18.27 -17.46
CA GLU A 448 -21.72 18.51 -16.17
C GLU A 448 -20.19 18.39 -16.25
N ASN A 449 -19.67 17.42 -17.02
CA ASN A 449 -18.23 17.27 -17.24
C ASN A 449 -17.61 18.49 -17.93
N GLU A 450 -18.26 19.02 -18.95
CA GLU A 450 -17.83 20.26 -19.59
C GLU A 450 -17.87 21.45 -18.62
N LEU A 451 -18.96 21.57 -17.85
CA LEU A 451 -19.15 22.65 -16.87
C LEU A 451 -18.05 22.66 -15.80
N VAL A 452 -17.70 21.49 -15.26
CA VAL A 452 -16.60 21.32 -14.29
C VAL A 452 -15.28 21.82 -14.87
N ILE A 453 -14.94 21.42 -16.11
CA ILE A 453 -13.70 21.83 -16.77
C ILE A 453 -13.68 23.35 -17.02
N ARG A 454 -14.81 23.95 -17.45
CA ARG A 454 -14.94 25.39 -17.68
C ARG A 454 -14.82 26.19 -16.38
N SER A 455 -15.47 25.73 -15.31
CA SER A 455 -15.50 26.44 -14.02
C SER A 455 -14.11 26.52 -13.38
N ALA A 456 -13.29 25.47 -13.55
CA ALA A 456 -11.89 25.47 -13.10
C ALA A 456 -11.01 26.53 -13.81
N ILE A 457 -11.34 26.93 -15.04
CA ILE A 457 -10.64 28.01 -15.76
C ILE A 457 -10.96 29.36 -15.12
N THR A 458 -12.25 29.61 -14.84
CA THR A 458 -12.71 30.86 -14.26
C THR A 458 -12.13 31.08 -12.87
N ALA A 459 -12.06 30.03 -12.04
CA ALA A 459 -11.44 30.09 -10.72
C ALA A 459 -9.92 30.39 -10.76
N ARG A 460 -9.19 29.88 -11.76
CA ARG A 460 -7.76 30.18 -11.95
C ARG A 460 -7.49 31.59 -12.50
N ARG A 461 -8.51 32.26 -13.04
CA ARG A 461 -8.42 33.65 -13.57
C ARG A 461 -8.96 34.71 -12.61
N GLY A 462 -9.23 34.35 -11.34
CA GLY A 462 -9.70 35.27 -10.30
C GLY A 462 -8.69 36.39 -9.95
N PRO A 463 -9.14 37.47 -9.28
CA PRO A 463 -8.50 38.79 -9.25
C PRO A 463 -7.28 38.87 -8.31
N GLY A 464 -6.23 38.11 -8.61
CA GLY A 464 -4.97 38.14 -7.85
C GLY A 464 -3.73 37.71 -8.63
N ALA A 465 -3.85 37.32 -9.91
CA ALA A 465 -2.70 37.04 -10.76
C ALA A 465 -2.28 38.31 -11.53
N LYS A 466 -1.47 39.15 -10.87
CA LYS A 466 -0.54 40.08 -11.53
C LYS A 466 0.87 39.79 -11.05
#